data_AF-A0A8K0KBI3-F1
#
_entry.id   AF-A0A8K0KBI3-F1
#
_cell.length_a   1.000
_cell.length_b   1.000
_cell.length_c   1.000
_cell.angle_alpha   90.00
_cell.angle_beta   90.00
_cell.angle_gamma   90.00
#
_symmetry.space_group_name_H-M   'P 1'
#
loop_
_entity.id
_entity.type
_entity.pdbx_description
1 polymer ?
#
loop_
_entity_poly.entity_id
_entity_poly.type
_entity_poly.pdbx_seq_one_letter_code
_entity_poly.pdbx_strand_id
1 'polypeptide(L)'
;MLIGAVFIPPKSGIEKYIRHCISVDEALSKSTFSEVVILGDYNLPSFNSWEILEGDGFVNDISLTLETRSLLETFSFHGMVQINKVHNNFGKMLDLIFVRSESNAFKVSQDDLPMVECDAYHPCISIQVFLMGPNLINFS
;
A
#
# COMPACT_ATOMS: atom_id res chain seq x y z
N MET A 1 -3.54 -4.38 15.32
CA MET A 1 -3.02 -3.70 14.12
C MET A 1 -1.75 -4.41 13.66
N LEU A 2 -1.54 -4.55 12.36
CA LEU A 2 -0.31 -5.02 11.72
C LEU A 2 0.31 -3.88 10.90
N ILE A 3 1.62 -3.67 11.02
CA ILE A 3 2.38 -2.75 10.17
C ILE A 3 3.52 -3.56 9.52
N GLY A 4 3.52 -3.63 8.19
CA GLY A 4 4.55 -4.27 7.39
C GLY A 4 5.30 -3.26 6.54
N ALA A 5 6.63 -3.33 6.57
CA ALA A 5 7.50 -2.55 5.70
C ALA A 5 8.05 -3.44 4.58
N VAL A 6 8.08 -2.91 3.35
CA VAL A 6 8.48 -3.65 2.16
C VAL A 6 9.58 -2.91 1.42
N PHE A 7 10.56 -3.67 0.93
CA PHE A 7 11.54 -3.17 -0.02
C PHE A 7 11.76 -4.23 -1.10
N ILE A 8 11.40 -3.89 -2.34
CA ILE A 8 11.69 -4.70 -3.52
C ILE A 8 12.68 -3.91 -4.38
N PRO A 9 13.92 -4.40 -4.57
CA PRO A 9 14.92 -3.68 -5.35
C PRO A 9 14.46 -3.38 -6.78
N PRO A 10 14.96 -2.30 -7.42
CA PRO A 10 14.63 -1.99 -8.80
C PRO A 10 15.04 -3.11 -9.75
N LYS A 11 14.25 -3.30 -10.82
CA LYS A 11 14.45 -4.37 -11.83
C LYS A 11 14.41 -5.79 -11.24
N SER A 12 13.80 -5.97 -10.07
CA SER A 12 13.55 -7.29 -9.53
C SER A 12 12.60 -8.07 -10.44
N GLY A 13 12.86 -9.38 -10.61
CA GLY A 13 11.95 -10.26 -11.32
C GLY A 13 10.67 -10.55 -10.54
N ILE A 14 9.65 -11.03 -11.26
CA ILE A 14 8.32 -11.39 -10.77
C ILE A 14 8.33 -12.25 -9.49
N GLU A 15 9.33 -13.13 -9.33
CA GLU A 15 9.44 -14.03 -8.18
C GLU A 15 9.51 -13.32 -6.82
N LYS A 16 10.04 -12.09 -6.76
CA LYS A 16 10.05 -11.33 -5.50
C LYS A 16 8.65 -10.84 -5.14
N TYR A 17 7.87 -10.44 -6.13
CA TYR A 17 6.49 -10.00 -5.94
C TYR A 17 5.57 -11.16 -5.59
N ILE A 18 5.74 -12.33 -6.24
CA ILE A 18 5.01 -13.55 -5.90
C ILE A 18 5.33 -13.97 -4.45
N ARG A 19 6.61 -14.01 -4.07
CA ARG A 19 7.00 -14.34 -2.69
C ARG A 19 6.41 -13.36 -1.68
N HIS A 20 6.36 -12.07 -2.02
CA HIS A 20 5.70 -11.07 -1.20
C HIS A 20 4.20 -11.34 -1.06
N CYS A 21 3.49 -11.63 -2.17
CA CYS A 21 2.07 -11.99 -2.16
C CYS A 21 1.80 -13.21 -1.26
N ILE A 22 2.62 -14.27 -1.37
CA ILE A 22 2.52 -15.46 -0.50
C ILE A 22 2.72 -15.08 0.97
N SER A 23 3.70 -14.22 1.26
CA SER A 23 3.99 -13.80 2.64
C SER A 23 2.83 -13.00 3.25
N VAL A 24 2.22 -12.11 2.46
CA VAL A 24 1.02 -11.37 2.88
C VAL A 24 -0.16 -12.31 3.08
N ASP A 25 -0.39 -13.23 2.16
CA ASP A 25 -1.49 -14.19 2.24
C ASP A 25 -1.39 -15.06 3.50
N GLU A 26 -0.21 -15.60 3.78
CA GLU A 26 0.02 -16.39 4.99
C GLU A 26 -0.15 -15.58 6.28
N ALA A 27 0.30 -14.33 6.29
CA ALA A 27 0.21 -13.46 7.45
C ALA A 27 -1.25 -13.06 7.76
N LEU A 28 -2.05 -12.78 6.73
CA LEU A 28 -3.42 -12.31 6.87
C LEU A 28 -4.43 -13.44 7.03
N SER A 29 -4.19 -14.60 6.41
CA SER A 29 -5.06 -15.77 6.56
C SER A 29 -5.03 -16.39 7.97
N LYS A 30 -3.94 -16.16 8.72
CA LYS A 30 -3.74 -16.72 10.06
C LYS A 30 -4.01 -15.74 11.20
N SER A 31 -4.36 -14.49 10.89
CA SER A 31 -4.48 -13.42 11.89
C SER A 31 -5.84 -12.75 11.88
N THR A 32 -6.20 -12.14 13.02
CA THR A 32 -7.46 -11.40 13.22
C THR A 32 -7.22 -9.89 13.29
N PHE A 33 -6.19 -9.38 12.60
CA PHE A 33 -5.89 -7.95 12.61
C PHE A 33 -6.98 -7.16 11.86
N SER A 34 -7.74 -6.36 12.61
CA SER A 34 -8.75 -5.43 12.07
C SER A 34 -8.14 -4.32 11.22
N GLU A 35 -7.00 -3.78 11.68
CA GLU A 35 -6.26 -2.72 11.01
C GLU A 35 -4.92 -3.25 10.49
N VAL A 36 -4.66 -3.11 9.20
CA VAL A 36 -3.42 -3.55 8.55
C VAL A 36 -2.89 -2.44 7.66
N VAL A 37 -1.59 -2.15 7.76
CA VAL A 37 -0.85 -1.29 6.83
C VAL A 37 0.35 -2.06 6.31
N ILE A 38 0.50 -2.13 5.00
CA ILE A 38 1.71 -2.63 4.35
C ILE A 38 2.20 -1.54 3.41
N LEU A 39 3.41 -1.05 3.67
CA LEU A 39 3.97 0.10 2.99
C LEU A 39 5.44 -0.10 2.59
N GLY A 40 5.87 0.62 1.56
CA GLY A 40 7.29 0.74 1.24
C GLY A 40 7.55 0.86 -0.25
N ASP A 41 8.81 0.68 -0.63
CA ASP A 41 9.29 0.84 -2.00
C ASP A 41 9.17 -0.47 -2.77
N TYR A 42 8.25 -0.49 -3.74
CA TYR A 42 7.97 -1.66 -4.56
C TYR A 42 8.73 -1.67 -5.89
N ASN A 43 9.26 -0.53 -6.34
CA ASN A 43 9.91 -0.40 -7.65
C ASN A 43 9.18 -1.10 -8.82
N LEU A 44 7.85 -0.99 -8.88
CA LEU A 44 7.05 -1.68 -9.91
C LEU A 44 7.50 -1.29 -11.34
N PRO A 45 7.72 -2.26 -12.23
CA PRO A 45 8.13 -1.98 -13.60
C PRO A 45 6.96 -1.37 -14.39
N SER A 46 7.24 -0.29 -15.13
CA SER A 46 6.33 0.30 -16.13
C SER A 46 4.94 0.71 -15.63
N PHE A 47 4.77 0.87 -14.32
CA PHE A 47 3.52 1.30 -13.73
C PHE A 47 3.50 2.82 -13.57
N ASN A 48 2.72 3.51 -14.40
CA ASN A 48 2.75 4.98 -14.50
C ASN A 48 1.66 5.67 -13.66
N SER A 49 0.54 5.04 -13.37
CA SER A 49 -0.50 5.63 -12.51
C SER A 49 -1.41 4.56 -11.90
N TRP A 50 -1.67 4.69 -10.59
CA TRP A 50 -2.82 4.06 -9.93
C TRP A 50 -4.05 4.91 -10.28
N GLU A 51 -4.46 4.89 -11.56
CA GLU A 51 -5.72 5.49 -11.97
C GLU A 51 -6.85 4.59 -11.48
N ILE A 52 -7.28 4.88 -10.25
CA ILE A 52 -8.56 4.42 -9.73
C ILE A 52 -9.63 5.06 -10.62
N LEU A 53 -10.25 4.28 -11.50
CA LEU A 53 -11.46 4.72 -12.17
C LEU A 53 -12.50 5.05 -11.09
N GLU A 54 -13.05 6.27 -11.13
CA GLU A 54 -14.08 6.71 -10.19
C GLU A 54 -15.23 5.70 -10.17
N GLY A 55 -15.47 5.10 -9.01
CA GLY A 55 -16.53 4.11 -8.81
C GLY A 55 -16.09 2.97 -7.91
N ASP A 56 -15.11 2.17 -8.35
CA ASP A 56 -14.99 0.79 -7.83
C ASP A 56 -13.55 0.32 -7.54
N GLY A 57 -12.55 1.22 -7.54
CA GLY A 57 -11.18 0.83 -7.12
C GLY A 57 -10.39 0.00 -8.14
N PHE A 58 -10.91 -0.24 -9.34
CA PHE A 58 -10.23 -1.05 -10.36
C PHE A 58 -9.37 -0.21 -11.32
N VAL A 59 -8.12 -0.64 -11.49
CA VAL A 59 -7.22 -0.17 -12.54
C VAL A 59 -7.50 -0.97 -13.82
N ASN A 60 -7.52 -0.30 -14.97
CA ASN A 60 -7.79 -0.92 -16.27
C ASN A 60 -6.80 -2.08 -16.57
N ASP A 61 -7.31 -3.32 -16.67
CA ASP A 61 -6.55 -4.59 -16.65
C ASP A 61 -5.59 -4.77 -17.85
N ILE A 62 -5.84 -4.09 -18.97
CA ILE A 62 -5.17 -4.38 -20.26
C ILE A 62 -3.69 -3.95 -20.29
N SER A 63 -3.25 -3.06 -19.41
CA SER A 63 -1.86 -2.54 -19.39
C SER A 63 -1.04 -2.93 -18.14
N LEU A 64 -1.57 -3.79 -17.27
CA LEU A 64 -0.89 -4.16 -16.03
C LEU A 64 0.22 -5.18 -16.29
N THR A 65 1.38 -4.96 -15.66
CA THR A 65 2.43 -5.99 -15.61
C THR A 65 2.00 -7.14 -14.70
N LEU A 66 2.60 -8.31 -14.86
CA LEU A 66 2.33 -9.47 -14.01
C LEU A 66 2.61 -9.19 -12.53
N GLU A 67 3.63 -8.39 -12.24
CA GLU A 67 4.00 -7.96 -10.89
C GLU A 67 2.86 -7.16 -10.26
N THR A 68 2.37 -6.16 -11.00
CA THR A 68 1.29 -5.29 -10.54
C THR A 68 0.01 -6.08 -10.34
N ARG A 69 -0.33 -6.95 -11.31
CA ARG A 69 -1.52 -7.80 -11.25
C ARG A 69 -1.50 -8.73 -10.04
N SER A 70 -0.37 -9.39 -9.78
CA SER A 70 -0.23 -10.31 -8.65
C SER A 70 -0.44 -9.61 -7.31
N LEU A 71 0.13 -8.40 -7.15
CA LEU A 71 -0.09 -7.57 -5.97
C LEU A 71 -1.55 -7.16 -5.86
N LEU A 72 -2.13 -6.62 -6.94
CA LEU A 72 -3.52 -6.16 -6.95
C LEU A 72 -4.50 -7.25 -6.55
N GLU A 73 -4.39 -8.43 -7.18
CA GLU A 73 -5.27 -9.55 -6.90
C GLU A 73 -5.13 -10.02 -5.45
N THR A 74 -3.89 -10.20 -4.96
CA THR A 74 -3.65 -10.67 -3.60
C THR A 74 -4.13 -9.67 -2.55
N PHE A 75 -3.79 -8.40 -2.70
CA PHE A 75 -4.13 -7.38 -1.72
C PHE A 75 -5.63 -7.08 -1.72
N SER A 76 -6.27 -7.06 -2.90
CA SER A 76 -7.73 -6.89 -3.02
C SER A 76 -8.49 -8.07 -2.43
N PHE A 77 -7.98 -9.30 -2.60
CA PHE A 77 -8.55 -10.49 -1.96
C PHE A 77 -8.58 -10.36 -0.43
N HIS A 78 -7.55 -9.74 0.16
CA HIS A 78 -7.50 -9.45 1.59
C HIS A 78 -8.26 -8.19 2.02
N GLY A 79 -9.01 -7.54 1.11
CA GLY A 79 -9.75 -6.31 1.38
C GLY A 79 -8.85 -5.09 1.59
N MET A 80 -7.62 -5.12 1.09
CA MET A 80 -6.68 -4.01 1.18
C MET A 80 -6.82 -3.08 -0.03
N VAL A 81 -6.70 -1.78 0.20
CA VAL A 81 -6.73 -0.73 -0.82
C VAL A 81 -5.44 0.06 -0.80
N GLN A 82 -4.95 0.43 -2.00
CA GLN A 82 -3.83 1.34 -2.13
C GLN A 82 -4.34 2.78 -1.86
N ILE A 83 -3.66 3.52 -0.97
CA ILE A 83 -4.07 4.88 -0.59
C ILE A 83 -3.01 5.96 -0.86
N ASN A 84 -1.80 5.59 -1.26
CA ASN A 84 -0.78 6.58 -1.58
C ASN A 84 -1.09 7.23 -2.94
N LYS A 85 -1.11 8.56 -2.99
CA LYS A 85 -1.26 9.34 -4.23
C LYS A 85 -0.04 10.21 -4.54
N VAL A 86 1.01 10.12 -3.72
CA VAL A 86 2.23 10.90 -3.89
C VAL A 86 3.05 10.31 -5.03
N HIS A 87 3.36 11.14 -6.02
CA HIS A 87 4.24 10.80 -7.13
C HIS A 87 5.62 11.41 -6.89
N ASN A 88 6.65 10.75 -7.38
CA ASN A 88 8.01 11.27 -7.38
C ASN A 88 8.21 12.34 -8.46
N ASN A 89 9.43 12.90 -8.54
CA ASN A 89 9.76 13.99 -9.47
C ASN A 89 9.66 13.59 -10.95
N PHE A 90 9.50 12.29 -11.24
CA PHE A 90 9.33 11.74 -12.58
C PHE A 90 7.87 11.37 -12.88
N GLY A 91 6.92 11.73 -12.00
CA GLY A 91 5.51 11.39 -12.16
C GLY A 91 5.21 9.90 -11.93
N LYS A 92 6.08 9.17 -11.22
CA LYS A 92 5.89 7.74 -10.91
C LYS A 92 5.57 7.53 -9.44
N MET A 93 4.83 6.46 -9.15
CA MET A 93 4.55 6.02 -7.79
C MET A 93 5.27 4.70 -7.53
N LEU A 94 6.42 4.78 -6.86
CA LEU A 94 7.25 3.62 -6.51
C LEU A 94 6.94 3.13 -5.08
N ASP A 95 6.64 4.08 -4.20
CA ASP A 95 6.21 3.83 -2.84
C ASP A 95 4.71 3.53 -2.80
N LEU A 96 4.35 2.33 -2.36
CA LEU A 96 2.95 1.92 -2.23
C LEU A 96 2.57 1.78 -0.77
N ILE A 97 1.32 2.14 -0.46
CA ILE A 97 0.75 2.02 0.87
C ILE A 97 -0.59 1.34 0.71
N PHE A 98 -0.66 0.07 1.11
CA PHE A 98 -1.88 -0.70 1.15
C PHE A 98 -2.43 -0.75 2.57
N VAL A 99 -3.72 -0.48 2.71
CA VAL A 99 -4.40 -0.51 4.01
C VAL A 99 -5.65 -1.37 3.97
N ARG A 100 -5.90 -2.09 5.06
CA ARG A 100 -7.21 -2.62 5.42
C ARG A 100 -7.65 -1.94 6.70
N SER A 101 -8.78 -1.25 6.64
CA SER A 101 -9.34 -0.50 7.76
C SER A 101 -10.85 -0.65 7.79
N GLU A 102 -11.40 -0.98 8.95
CA GLU A 102 -12.85 -0.92 9.16
C GLU A 102 -13.31 0.51 9.48
N SER A 103 -12.36 1.40 9.84
CA SER A 103 -12.63 2.71 10.43
C SER A 103 -12.20 3.91 9.57
N ASN A 104 -11.67 3.67 8.36
CA ASN A 104 -11.06 4.70 7.50
C ASN A 104 -10.00 5.54 8.24
N ALA A 105 -9.24 4.90 9.13
CA ALA A 105 -8.34 5.55 10.07
C ALA A 105 -7.01 6.03 9.47
N PHE A 106 -6.86 6.11 8.15
CA PHE A 106 -5.59 6.39 7.50
C PHE A 106 -5.61 7.69 6.71
N LYS A 107 -4.58 8.52 6.89
CA LYS A 107 -4.28 9.66 6.02
C LYS A 107 -2.85 9.56 5.53
N VAL A 108 -2.66 9.81 4.25
CA VAL A 108 -1.35 9.85 3.59
C VAL A 108 -1.16 11.24 3.01
N SER A 109 0.00 11.83 3.28
CA SER A 109 0.43 13.10 2.69
C SER A 109 1.91 13.04 2.36
N GLN A 110 2.33 13.84 1.40
CA GLN A 110 3.75 14.17 1.26
C GLN A 110 4.18 14.98 2.50
N ASP A 111 5.39 14.72 3.00
CA ASP A 111 5.98 15.48 4.11
C ASP A 111 7.01 16.46 3.56
N ASP A 112 6.88 17.73 3.95
CA ASP A 112 7.78 18.81 3.54
C ASP A 112 9.02 18.91 4.45
N LEU A 113 9.07 18.15 5.55
CA LEU A 113 10.16 18.13 6.52
C LEU A 113 10.82 16.75 6.61
N PRO A 114 11.56 16.32 5.58
CA PRO A 114 12.17 15.01 5.58
C PRO A 114 13.29 14.92 6.61
N MET A 115 13.36 13.81 7.34
CA MET A 115 14.42 13.57 8.34
C MET A 115 15.79 13.32 7.71
N VAL A 116 15.83 12.98 6.43
CA VAL A 116 17.02 12.74 5.61
C VAL A 116 16.85 13.43 4.26
N GLU A 117 17.94 13.64 3.53
CA GLU A 117 17.84 14.19 2.17
C GLU A 117 17.05 13.21 1.27
N CYS A 118 15.92 13.68 0.73
CA CYS A 118 15.14 12.89 -0.23
C CYS A 118 15.85 12.86 -1.59
N ASP A 119 15.94 11.67 -2.18
CA ASP A 119 16.30 11.57 -3.59
C ASP A 119 15.07 11.82 -4.49
N ALA A 120 15.31 12.07 -5.78
CA ALA A 120 14.27 12.42 -6.74
C ALA A 120 13.27 11.29 -7.05
N TYR A 121 13.59 10.05 -6.67
CA TYR A 121 12.76 8.87 -6.87
C TYR A 121 11.81 8.61 -5.69
N HIS A 122 12.20 9.01 -4.48
CA HIS A 122 11.48 8.72 -3.24
C HIS A 122 11.19 9.99 -2.42
N PRO A 123 10.03 10.64 -2.64
CA PRO A 123 9.58 11.74 -1.81
C PRO A 123 9.28 11.27 -0.39
N CYS A 124 9.42 12.15 0.60
CA CYS A 124 9.04 11.82 1.97
C CYS A 124 7.51 11.69 2.08
N ILE A 125 7.05 10.58 2.66
CA ILE A 125 5.62 10.28 2.83
C ILE A 125 5.32 10.14 4.32
N SER A 126 4.32 10.90 4.78
CA SER A 126 3.77 10.82 6.13
C SER A 126 2.48 10.01 6.13
N ILE A 127 2.36 9.08 7.08
CA ILE A 127 1.18 8.25 7.29
C ILE A 127 0.68 8.48 8.70
N GLN A 128 -0.56 8.98 8.81
CA GLN A 128 -1.24 9.16 10.08
C GLN A 128 -2.24 8.02 10.28
N VAL A 129 -2.19 7.41 11.46
CA VAL A 129 -3.06 6.31 11.87
C VAL A 129 -3.89 6.75 13.07
N PHE A 130 -5.21 6.76 12.92
CA PHE A 130 -6.15 7.12 13.99
C PHE A 130 -6.65 5.86 14.69
N LEU A 131 -6.00 5.47 15.79
CA LEU A 131 -6.45 4.34 16.58
C LEU A 131 -7.69 4.73 17.40
N MET A 132 -8.85 4.22 16.99
CA MET A 132 -10.06 4.31 17.82
C MET A 132 -9.87 3.41 19.05
N GLY A 133 -10.10 3.96 20.24
CA GLY A 133 -10.13 3.19 21.48
C GLY A 133 -11.29 2.19 21.50
N PRO A 134 -11.31 1.22 22.43
CA PRO A 134 -12.47 0.34 22.58
C PRO A 134 -13.73 1.20 22.80
N ASN A 135 -14.79 0.95 22.01
CA ASN A 135 -16.10 1.52 22.28
C ASN A 135 -16.47 1.11 23.71
N LEU A 136 -16.38 2.06 24.65
CA LEU A 136 -16.96 1.89 25.97
C LEU A 136 -18.47 1.81 25.75
N ILE A 137 -19.00 0.59 25.70
CA ILE A 137 -20.44 0.35 25.74
C ILE A 137 -20.85 0.82 27.14
N ASN A 138 -21.33 2.06 27.22
CA ASN A 138 -22.00 2.54 28.41
C ASN A 138 -23.30 1.74 28.53
N PHE A 139 -23.32 0.76 29.42
CA PHE A 139 -24.56 0.16 29.88
C PHE A 139 -25.28 1.22 30.72
N SER A 140 -26.27 1.88 30.12
CA SER A 140 -27.26 2.71 30.81
C SER A 140 -28.36 1.85 31.42
#